data_AF-A0A7W4HJU1-F1
#
_entry.id   AF-A0A7W4HJU1-F1
#
_cell.length_a   1.000
_cell.length_b   1.000
_cell.length_c   1.000
_cell.angle_alpha   90.00
_cell.angle_beta   90.00
_cell.angle_gamma   90.00
#
_symmetry.space_group_name_H-M   'P 1'
#
loop_
_entity.id
_entity.type
_entity.pdbx_description
1 polymer ?
#
loop_
_entity_poly.entity_id
_entity_poly.type
_entity_poly.pdbx_seq_one_letter_code
_entity_poly.pdbx_strand_id
1 'polypeptide(L)'
;MRKGLTNIQWCPGCGDTLIIMAIKNAFKELQIASHQRVVVSGVGCSGKASQYIDGYAAETLHGRTLPFATGIKIAKPELTVLAVGGDGDGYGIGMGHFIHACRRNLNITYIVFNNENYALTTGQASPTTPLGIITKTTPDGNHLSPIDPILLAQNSGCTFAKRAQSRKFNELKEIIKEAILHPGFALIDVDQDCPSFRRWAQAEQ
;
A
#
# COMPACT_ATOMS: atom_id res chain seq x y z
N MET A 1 -14.79 -20.11 4.40
CA MET A 1 -13.52 -19.33 4.39
C MET A 1 -12.95 -19.31 2.97
N ARG A 2 -12.33 -18.20 2.54
CA ARG A 2 -11.67 -18.09 1.23
C ARG A 2 -10.50 -19.10 1.15
N LYS A 3 -10.42 -19.86 0.06
CA LYS A 3 -9.36 -20.87 -0.18
C LYS A 3 -8.19 -20.23 -0.95
N GLY A 4 -7.00 -20.81 -0.87
CA GLY A 4 -5.85 -20.39 -1.70
C GLY A 4 -5.09 -19.15 -1.23
N LEU A 5 -5.32 -18.68 0.01
CA LEU A 5 -4.65 -17.50 0.59
C LEU A 5 -3.12 -17.63 0.71
N THR A 6 -2.59 -18.84 0.50
CA THR A 6 -1.16 -19.17 0.55
C THR A 6 -0.55 -19.36 -0.83
N ASN A 7 -1.34 -19.36 -1.91
CA ASN A 7 -0.83 -19.52 -3.27
C ASN A 7 -0.39 -18.16 -3.84
N ILE A 8 0.73 -17.65 -3.34
CA ILE A 8 1.28 -16.35 -3.71
C ILE A 8 1.87 -16.44 -5.12
N GLN A 9 1.44 -15.53 -6.00
CA GLN A 9 1.88 -15.49 -7.41
C GLN A 9 2.93 -14.41 -7.70
N TRP A 10 3.43 -13.73 -6.67
CA TRP A 10 4.48 -12.73 -6.84
C TRP A 10 5.83 -13.36 -7.14
N CYS A 11 6.72 -12.58 -7.76
CA CYS A 11 8.05 -13.02 -8.11
C CYS A 11 8.84 -13.43 -6.84
N PRO A 12 9.72 -14.45 -6.92
CA PRO A 12 10.61 -14.80 -5.81
C PRO A 12 11.43 -13.58 -5.36
N GLY A 13 11.44 -13.32 -4.05
CA GLY A 13 12.12 -12.15 -3.46
C GLY A 13 11.32 -10.84 -3.48
N CYS A 14 10.07 -10.85 -3.94
CA CYS A 14 9.21 -9.66 -3.92
C CYS A 14 8.85 -9.24 -2.48
N GLY A 15 9.06 -7.95 -2.18
CA GLY A 15 8.79 -7.34 -0.89
C GLY A 15 7.32 -7.40 -0.44
N ASP A 16 6.39 -7.45 -1.40
CA ASP A 16 4.94 -7.60 -1.14
C ASP A 16 4.63 -8.79 -0.20
N THR A 17 5.41 -9.88 -0.31
CA THR A 17 5.28 -11.07 0.54
C THR A 17 5.51 -10.75 2.02
N LEU A 18 6.54 -9.95 2.33
CA LEU A 18 6.84 -9.54 3.70
C LEU A 18 5.76 -8.60 4.25
N ILE A 19 5.24 -7.70 3.40
CA ILE A 19 4.18 -6.76 3.78
C ILE A 19 2.91 -7.52 4.17
N ILE A 20 2.44 -8.48 3.35
CA ILE A 20 1.23 -9.24 3.70
C ILE A 20 1.44 -10.13 4.93
N MET A 21 2.65 -10.66 5.14
CA MET A 21 2.98 -11.41 6.36
C MET A 21 2.92 -10.49 7.59
N ALA A 22 3.42 -9.26 7.49
CA ALA A 22 3.37 -8.29 8.58
C ALA A 22 1.92 -7.90 8.90
N ILE A 23 1.10 -7.64 7.88
CA ILE A 23 -0.35 -7.37 8.02
C ILE A 23 -1.06 -8.53 8.74
N LYS A 24 -0.83 -9.78 8.30
CA LYS A 24 -1.43 -10.97 8.93
C LYS A 24 -1.05 -11.10 10.40
N ASN A 25 0.22 -10.86 10.73
CA ASN A 25 0.71 -10.91 12.12
C ASN A 25 0.14 -9.77 12.96
N ALA A 26 0.06 -8.55 12.43
CA ALA A 26 -0.56 -7.42 13.11
C ALA A 26 -2.02 -7.72 13.48
N PHE A 27 -2.82 -8.23 12.55
CA PHE A 27 -4.19 -8.64 12.86
C PHE A 27 -4.28 -9.75 13.90
N LYS A 28 -3.38 -10.74 13.84
CA LYS A 28 -3.32 -11.85 14.81
C LYS A 28 -3.01 -11.33 16.22
N GLU A 29 -2.03 -10.43 16.35
CA GLU A 29 -1.64 -9.85 17.64
C GLU A 29 -2.70 -8.90 18.20
N LEU A 30 -3.40 -8.15 17.34
CA LEU A 30 -4.54 -7.32 17.73
C LEU A 30 -5.83 -8.12 17.96
N GLN A 31 -5.81 -9.43 17.73
CA GLN A 31 -6.97 -10.33 17.86
C GLN A 31 -8.19 -9.88 17.04
N ILE A 32 -7.95 -9.25 15.88
CA ILE A 32 -9.02 -8.80 14.99
C ILE A 32 -9.50 -9.99 14.16
N ALA A 33 -10.72 -10.45 14.44
CA ALA A 33 -11.27 -11.61 13.76
C ALA A 33 -11.57 -11.31 12.28
N SER A 34 -11.51 -12.34 11.44
CA SER A 34 -11.75 -12.22 9.99
C SER A 34 -13.09 -11.59 9.62
N HIS A 35 -14.13 -11.74 10.43
CA HIS A 35 -15.44 -11.13 10.20
C HIS A 35 -15.54 -9.65 10.65
N GLN A 36 -14.52 -9.13 11.33
CA GLN A 36 -14.44 -7.74 11.81
C GLN A 36 -13.56 -6.87 10.92
N ARG A 37 -12.93 -7.43 9.88
CA ARG A 37 -12.02 -6.71 9.00
C ARG A 37 -12.36 -6.88 7.53
N VAL A 38 -11.98 -5.87 6.77
CA VAL A 38 -12.12 -5.85 5.31
C VAL A 38 -10.88 -5.25 4.68
N VAL A 39 -10.35 -5.96 3.68
CA VAL A 39 -9.18 -5.52 2.90
C VAL A 39 -9.63 -5.04 1.52
N VAL A 40 -9.40 -3.77 1.24
CA VAL A 40 -9.73 -3.15 -0.05
C VAL A 40 -8.44 -2.90 -0.80
N SER A 41 -8.37 -3.33 -2.05
CA SER A 41 -7.20 -3.12 -2.90
C SER A 41 -7.54 -2.48 -4.24
N GLY A 42 -6.55 -1.84 -4.83
CA GLY A 42 -6.60 -1.32 -6.19
C GLY A 42 -6.05 -2.32 -7.20
N VAL A 43 -5.47 -1.81 -8.30
CA VAL A 43 -4.89 -2.64 -9.37
C VAL A 43 -3.38 -2.52 -9.37
N GLY A 44 -2.69 -3.67 -9.42
CA GLY A 44 -1.22 -3.75 -9.40
C GLY A 44 -0.74 -5.08 -8.80
N CYS A 45 0.57 -5.29 -8.70
CA CYS A 45 1.12 -6.43 -7.94
C CYS A 45 0.60 -6.38 -6.50
N SER A 46 0.71 -5.20 -5.87
CA SER A 46 0.14 -4.88 -4.56
C SER A 46 -1.37 -5.09 -4.49
N GLY A 47 -2.10 -4.86 -5.59
CA GLY A 47 -3.54 -5.06 -5.71
C GLY A 47 -3.98 -6.48 -5.34
N LYS A 48 -3.15 -7.49 -5.65
CA LYS A 48 -3.43 -8.89 -5.30
C LYS A 48 -3.41 -9.18 -3.79
N ALA A 49 -2.92 -8.27 -2.95
CA ALA A 49 -2.81 -8.48 -1.51
C ALA A 49 -4.16 -8.80 -0.84
N SER A 50 -5.27 -8.23 -1.32
CA SER A 50 -6.61 -8.53 -0.80
C SER A 50 -7.01 -10.00 -1.01
N GLN A 51 -6.44 -10.67 -2.02
CA GLN A 51 -6.65 -12.10 -2.29
C GLN A 51 -5.88 -12.99 -1.31
N TYR A 52 -4.84 -12.48 -0.64
CA TYR A 52 -3.95 -13.27 0.22
C TYR A 52 -4.17 -13.04 1.71
N ILE A 53 -4.85 -11.97 2.11
CA ILE A 53 -5.19 -11.68 3.52
C ILE A 53 -6.61 -12.18 3.80
N ASP A 54 -6.84 -12.84 4.94
CA ASP A 54 -8.14 -13.39 5.31
C ASP A 54 -9.13 -12.33 5.84
N GLY A 55 -10.44 -12.61 5.74
CA GLY A 55 -11.53 -11.69 6.08
C GLY A 55 -12.44 -11.35 4.89
N TYR A 56 -13.17 -10.24 4.95
CA TYR A 56 -13.83 -9.67 3.77
C TYR A 56 -12.78 -9.01 2.88
N ALA A 57 -13.01 -8.99 1.56
CA ALA A 57 -12.09 -8.36 0.62
C ALA A 57 -12.82 -7.80 -0.61
N ALA A 58 -12.26 -6.72 -1.15
CA ALA A 58 -12.67 -6.15 -2.42
C ALA A 58 -11.42 -5.72 -3.20
N GLU A 59 -11.18 -6.34 -4.35
CA GLU A 59 -10.26 -5.82 -5.37
C GLU A 59 -11.07 -4.91 -6.30
N THR A 60 -10.67 -3.65 -6.37
CA THR A 60 -11.46 -2.58 -6.98
C THR A 60 -10.84 -2.13 -8.31
N LEU A 61 -11.13 -0.89 -8.72
CA LEU A 61 -10.53 -0.30 -9.92
C LEU A 61 -9.25 0.44 -9.58
N HIS A 62 -8.40 0.63 -10.60
CA HIS A 62 -7.12 1.32 -10.45
C HIS A 62 -7.31 2.73 -9.86
N GLY A 63 -6.67 2.99 -8.72
CA GLY A 63 -6.77 4.21 -7.92
C GLY A 63 -8.14 4.48 -7.33
N ARG A 64 -9.02 3.48 -7.21
CA ARG A 64 -10.35 3.60 -6.59
C ARG A 64 -10.47 2.86 -5.26
N THR A 65 -9.35 2.39 -4.72
CA THR A 65 -9.21 1.77 -3.39
C THR A 65 -9.83 2.63 -2.29
N LEU A 66 -9.42 3.91 -2.19
CA LEU A 66 -9.82 4.80 -1.10
C LEU A 66 -11.29 5.26 -1.17
N PRO A 67 -11.86 5.60 -2.35
CA PRO A 67 -13.30 5.83 -2.47
C PRO A 67 -14.14 4.63 -2.01
N PHE A 68 -13.73 3.42 -2.40
CA PHE A 68 -14.44 2.20 -2.03
C PHE A 68 -14.32 1.92 -0.52
N ALA A 69 -13.11 2.02 0.03
CA ALA A 69 -12.86 1.90 1.47
C ALA A 69 -13.61 2.95 2.30
N THR A 70 -13.73 4.18 1.78
CA THR A 70 -14.52 5.26 2.37
C THR A 70 -16.00 4.87 2.47
N GLY A 71 -16.59 4.36 1.38
CA GLY A 71 -17.98 3.90 1.38
C GLY A 71 -18.22 2.80 2.41
N ILE A 72 -17.32 1.82 2.47
CA ILE A 72 -17.37 0.75 3.48
C ILE A 72 -17.31 1.34 4.89
N LYS A 73 -16.34 2.22 5.17
CA LYS A 73 -16.17 2.74 6.53
C LYS A 73 -17.35 3.59 7.00
N ILE A 74 -17.99 4.33 6.08
CA ILE A 74 -19.21 5.09 6.37
C ILE A 74 -20.39 4.15 6.64
N ALA A 75 -20.56 3.10 5.82
CA ALA A 75 -21.68 2.16 5.95
C ALA A 75 -21.54 1.20 7.15
N LYS A 76 -20.30 0.87 7.52
CA LYS A 76 -19.95 -0.10 8.58
C LYS A 76 -18.80 0.44 9.44
N PRO A 77 -19.06 1.44 10.31
CA PRO A 77 -18.02 2.08 11.13
C PRO A 77 -17.29 1.14 12.07
N GLU A 78 -17.91 0.04 12.47
CA GLU A 78 -17.37 -0.99 13.37
C GLU A 78 -16.29 -1.87 12.74
N LEU A 79 -16.22 -1.94 11.40
CA LEU A 79 -15.22 -2.75 10.72
C LEU A 79 -13.85 -2.06 10.75
N THR A 80 -12.81 -2.88 10.94
CA THR A 80 -11.43 -2.49 10.64
C THR A 80 -11.24 -2.50 9.12
N VAL A 81 -11.12 -1.32 8.53
CA VAL A 81 -10.96 -1.14 7.09
C VAL A 81 -9.48 -0.93 6.78
N LEU A 82 -8.89 -1.89 6.08
CA LEU A 82 -7.52 -1.82 5.57
C LEU A 82 -7.56 -1.61 4.06
N ALA A 83 -7.04 -0.47 3.60
CA ALA A 83 -6.79 -0.21 2.20
C ALA A 83 -5.34 -0.55 1.85
N VAL A 84 -5.10 -1.16 0.69
CA VAL A 84 -3.76 -1.47 0.18
C VAL A 84 -3.64 -1.08 -1.29
N GLY A 85 -2.49 -0.57 -1.71
CA GLY A 85 -2.26 -0.16 -3.09
C GLY A 85 -0.78 -0.06 -3.41
N GLY A 86 -0.46 0.10 -4.70
CA GLY A 86 0.89 0.46 -5.14
C GLY A 86 1.07 1.97 -5.11
N ASP A 87 2.30 2.42 -5.16
CA ASP A 87 2.68 3.82 -5.40
C ASP A 87 1.98 4.42 -6.63
N GLY A 88 1.95 3.71 -7.76
CA GLY A 88 1.24 4.15 -8.96
C GLY A 88 -0.29 4.17 -8.82
N ASP A 89 -0.86 3.21 -8.08
CA ASP A 89 -2.29 3.14 -7.79
C ASP A 89 -2.74 4.28 -6.86
N GLY A 90 -1.99 4.52 -5.80
CA GLY A 90 -2.31 5.50 -4.76
C GLY A 90 -1.89 6.93 -5.09
N TYR A 91 -0.65 7.11 -5.52
CA TYR A 91 -0.04 8.42 -5.76
C TYR A 91 -0.06 8.82 -7.24
N GLY A 92 -0.42 7.90 -8.14
CA GLY A 92 -0.66 8.22 -9.55
C GLY A 92 -2.12 8.55 -9.78
N ILE A 93 -2.86 7.63 -10.38
CA ILE A 93 -4.27 7.82 -10.73
C ILE A 93 -5.20 7.98 -9.50
N GLY A 94 -4.79 7.48 -8.33
CA GLY A 94 -5.53 7.60 -7.07
C GLY A 94 -5.31 8.90 -6.29
N MET A 95 -4.39 9.77 -6.74
CA MET A 95 -3.86 10.86 -5.90
C MET A 95 -4.93 11.79 -5.34
N GLY A 96 -5.89 12.20 -6.17
CA GLY A 96 -6.97 13.08 -5.72
C GLY A 96 -7.78 12.47 -4.58
N HIS A 97 -8.03 11.16 -4.62
CA HIS A 97 -8.74 10.48 -3.55
C HIS A 97 -7.90 10.33 -2.30
N PHE A 98 -6.59 10.11 -2.43
CA PHE A 98 -5.66 10.06 -1.31
C PHE A 98 -5.65 11.37 -0.51
N ILE A 99 -5.47 12.51 -1.19
CA ILE A 99 -5.50 13.83 -0.55
C ILE A 99 -6.80 14.05 0.22
N HIS A 100 -7.95 13.71 -0.39
CA HIS A 100 -9.22 13.88 0.28
C HIS A 100 -9.52 12.81 1.35
N ALA A 101 -8.84 11.66 1.34
CA ALA A 101 -8.94 10.67 2.41
C ALA A 101 -8.25 11.18 3.69
N CYS A 102 -7.06 11.78 3.55
CA CYS A 102 -6.40 12.52 4.64
C CYS A 102 -7.36 13.58 5.23
N ARG A 103 -7.91 14.45 4.39
CA ARG A 103 -8.79 15.55 4.83
C ARG A 103 -10.07 15.11 5.53
N ARG A 104 -10.64 13.96 5.14
CA ARG A 104 -11.85 13.43 5.78
C ARG A 104 -11.55 12.72 7.10
N ASN A 105 -10.30 12.29 7.29
CA ASN A 105 -9.80 11.64 8.49
C ASN A 105 -10.69 10.48 8.99
N LEU A 106 -11.28 9.71 8.07
CA LEU A 106 -12.02 8.50 8.43
C LEU A 106 -11.04 7.45 8.94
N ASN A 107 -11.45 6.68 9.95
CA ASN A 107 -10.65 5.60 10.54
C ASN A 107 -10.45 4.45 9.52
N ILE A 108 -9.41 4.62 8.69
CA ILE A 108 -8.99 3.74 7.61
C ILE A 108 -7.46 3.73 7.63
N THR A 109 -6.88 2.53 7.67
CA THR A 109 -5.45 2.35 7.46
C THR A 109 -5.18 2.15 5.98
N TYR A 110 -4.29 2.94 5.40
CA TYR A 110 -3.84 2.80 4.01
C TYR A 110 -2.36 2.44 3.95
N ILE A 111 -2.06 1.27 3.42
CA ILE A 111 -0.67 0.79 3.24
C ILE A 111 -0.32 0.83 1.76
N VAL A 112 0.67 1.64 1.41
CA VAL A 112 1.18 1.73 0.05
C VAL A 112 2.45 0.90 -0.08
N PHE A 113 2.46 0.04 -1.09
CA PHE A 113 3.55 -0.88 -1.41
C PHE A 113 4.41 -0.19 -2.45
N ASN A 114 5.37 0.63 -1.99
CA ASN A 114 6.12 1.55 -2.82
C ASN A 114 7.41 0.90 -3.37
N ASN A 115 7.33 0.39 -4.60
CA ASN A 115 8.48 -0.16 -5.34
C ASN A 115 9.00 0.80 -6.41
N GLU A 116 8.51 2.04 -6.43
CA GLU A 116 8.96 3.08 -7.34
C GLU A 116 8.80 2.72 -8.83
N ASN A 117 7.86 1.83 -9.18
CA ASN A 117 7.54 1.50 -10.58
C ASN A 117 6.17 0.83 -10.76
N TYR A 118 5.61 0.87 -11.97
CA TYR A 118 4.43 0.07 -12.32
C TYR A 118 4.82 -1.38 -12.69
N ALA A 119 5.08 -2.21 -11.69
CA ALA A 119 5.61 -3.57 -11.90
C ALA A 119 4.67 -4.49 -12.69
N LEU A 120 3.36 -4.45 -12.42
CA LEU A 120 2.38 -5.33 -13.08
C LEU A 120 2.28 -5.05 -14.58
N THR A 121 2.41 -3.78 -14.99
CA THR A 121 2.45 -3.36 -16.39
C THR A 121 3.85 -3.41 -16.99
N THR A 122 4.79 -4.05 -16.29
CA THR A 122 6.15 -4.38 -16.72
C THR A 122 7.23 -3.30 -16.55
N GLY A 123 7.10 -2.41 -15.56
CA GLY A 123 8.21 -1.60 -15.05
C GLY A 123 8.34 -0.20 -15.67
N GLN A 124 7.23 0.52 -15.78
CA GLN A 124 7.20 1.96 -16.09
C GLN A 124 7.51 2.80 -14.85
N ALA A 125 8.00 4.03 -15.04
CA ALA A 125 8.18 4.98 -13.95
C ALA A 125 6.85 5.30 -13.25
N SER A 126 6.85 5.25 -11.93
CA SER A 126 5.77 5.69 -11.05
C SER A 126 6.03 7.11 -10.52
N PRO A 127 5.06 7.71 -9.81
CA PRO A 127 5.25 9.02 -9.18
C PRO A 127 6.34 9.08 -8.10
N THR A 128 6.82 7.93 -7.63
CA THR A 128 7.89 7.82 -6.63
C THR A 128 9.21 7.35 -7.24
N THR A 129 9.27 7.08 -8.55
CA THR A 129 10.53 6.78 -9.24
C THR A 129 11.55 7.91 -9.06
N PRO A 130 12.76 7.65 -8.55
CA PRO A 130 13.75 8.70 -8.36
C PRO A 130 14.14 9.38 -9.68
N LEU A 131 14.59 10.64 -9.58
CA LEU A 131 15.05 11.42 -10.74
C LEU A 131 16.22 10.72 -11.43
N GLY A 132 16.24 10.72 -12.76
CA GLY A 132 17.30 10.13 -13.57
C GLY A 132 17.23 8.59 -13.70
N ILE A 133 16.34 7.92 -12.98
CA ILE A 133 16.21 6.46 -13.08
C ILE A 133 15.61 6.05 -14.41
N ILE A 134 16.32 5.16 -15.12
CA ILE A 134 15.87 4.57 -16.38
C ILE A 134 14.83 3.49 -16.10
N THR A 135 13.69 3.61 -16.77
CA THR A 135 12.62 2.59 -16.77
C THR A 135 12.20 2.27 -18.20
N LYS A 136 11.26 1.34 -18.41
CA LYS A 136 10.81 0.99 -19.77
C LYS A 136 10.22 2.16 -20.57
N THR A 137 9.69 3.18 -19.90
CA THR A 137 9.04 4.35 -20.54
C THR A 137 9.84 5.63 -20.37
N THR A 138 10.90 5.58 -19.56
CA THR A 138 11.86 6.68 -19.37
C THR A 138 13.25 6.18 -19.76
N PRO A 139 13.49 5.87 -21.05
CA PRO A 139 14.77 5.31 -21.51
C PRO A 139 15.96 6.24 -21.25
N ASP A 140 15.71 7.55 -21.24
CA ASP A 140 16.70 8.60 -20.95
C ASP A 140 16.73 9.01 -19.46
N GLY A 141 16.05 8.25 -18.60
CA GLY A 141 15.89 8.53 -17.17
C GLY A 141 14.61 9.30 -16.84
N ASN A 142 14.11 9.14 -15.63
CA ASN A 142 12.94 9.89 -15.17
C ASN A 142 13.27 11.39 -15.07
N HIS A 143 12.48 12.24 -15.73
CA HIS A 143 12.68 13.69 -15.75
C HIS A 143 11.86 14.44 -14.67
N LEU A 144 10.96 13.74 -13.98
CA LEU A 144 10.10 14.33 -12.96
C LEU A 144 10.65 14.06 -11.57
N SER A 145 10.67 15.08 -10.72
CA SER A 145 11.01 14.88 -9.31
C SER A 145 9.99 13.95 -8.65
N PRO A 146 10.43 12.94 -7.86
CA PRO A 146 9.52 12.04 -7.19
C PRO A 146 8.70 12.79 -6.14
N ILE A 147 7.47 12.34 -5.95
CA ILE A 147 6.62 12.79 -4.85
C ILE A 147 7.16 12.16 -3.56
N ASP A 148 7.22 12.93 -2.48
CA ASP A 148 7.38 12.38 -1.13
C ASP A 148 5.99 12.13 -0.50
N PRO A 149 5.57 10.87 -0.36
CA PRO A 149 4.25 10.56 0.16
C PRO A 149 4.02 11.01 1.61
N ILE A 150 5.07 11.02 2.44
CA ILE A 150 4.95 11.41 3.84
C ILE A 150 4.69 12.90 3.95
N LEU A 151 5.48 13.70 3.24
CA LEU A 151 5.30 15.15 3.20
C LEU A 151 3.93 15.52 2.59
N LEU A 152 3.53 14.82 1.52
CA LEU A 152 2.21 15.03 0.90
C LEU A 152 1.07 14.69 1.86
N ALA A 153 1.18 13.59 2.61
CA ALA A 153 0.18 13.19 3.60
C ALA A 153 0.03 14.27 4.68
N GLN A 154 1.15 14.72 5.25
CA GLN A 154 1.19 15.77 6.27
C GLN A 154 0.55 17.06 5.78
N ASN A 155 0.93 17.52 4.57
CA ASN A 155 0.37 18.72 3.95
C ASN A 155 -1.12 18.56 3.57
N SER A 156 -1.59 17.33 3.38
CA SER A 156 -2.99 17.01 3.11
C SER A 156 -3.84 16.87 4.39
N GLY A 157 -3.24 16.98 5.57
CA GLY A 157 -3.91 16.90 6.87
C GLY A 157 -4.07 15.48 7.43
N CYS A 158 -3.28 14.50 6.95
CA CYS A 158 -3.24 13.18 7.55
C CYS A 158 -2.73 13.26 9.00
N THR A 159 -3.42 12.59 9.93
CA THR A 159 -3.08 12.61 11.36
C THR A 159 -2.13 11.49 11.78
N PHE A 160 -1.89 10.53 10.88
CA PHE A 160 -0.85 9.51 10.98
C PHE A 160 -0.24 9.28 9.59
N ALA A 161 1.08 9.43 9.48
CA ALA A 161 1.84 9.11 8.28
C ALA A 161 3.23 8.61 8.68
N LYS A 162 3.59 7.39 8.29
CA LYS A 162 4.91 6.80 8.56
C LYS A 162 5.49 6.14 7.32
N ARG A 163 6.82 6.23 7.15
CA ARG A 163 7.57 5.40 6.21
C ARG A 163 8.07 4.16 6.92
N ALA A 164 8.01 3.02 6.25
CA ALA A 164 8.51 1.74 6.73
C ALA A 164 9.26 1.00 5.62
N GLN A 165 9.97 -0.08 5.95
CA GLN A 165 10.66 -0.93 4.98
C GLN A 165 10.14 -2.36 5.07
N SER A 166 9.87 -3.00 3.94
CA SER A 166 9.39 -4.39 3.92
C SER A 166 10.35 -5.36 4.62
N ARG A 167 11.66 -5.13 4.49
CA ARG A 167 12.73 -5.96 5.08
C ARG A 167 12.82 -5.85 6.61
N LYS A 168 12.40 -4.72 7.19
CA LYS A 168 12.37 -4.51 8.64
C LYS A 168 11.06 -5.05 9.23
N PHE A 169 10.84 -6.35 9.07
CA PHE A 169 9.56 -7.02 9.32
C PHE A 169 8.93 -6.69 10.69
N ASN A 170 9.71 -6.78 11.77
CA ASN A 170 9.20 -6.54 13.12
C ASN A 170 8.76 -5.09 13.31
N GLU A 171 9.54 -4.13 12.80
CA GLU A 171 9.21 -2.70 12.84
C GLU A 171 7.96 -2.40 12.01
N LEU A 172 7.89 -2.94 10.79
CA LEU A 172 6.72 -2.78 9.92
C LEU A 172 5.43 -3.32 10.59
N LYS A 173 5.51 -4.49 11.22
CA LYS A 173 4.37 -5.08 11.94
C LYS A 173 3.89 -4.18 13.08
N GLU A 174 4.80 -3.60 13.88
CA GLU A 174 4.42 -2.67 14.95
C GLU A 174 3.80 -1.37 14.40
N ILE A 175 4.38 -0.80 13.33
CA ILE A 175 3.81 0.38 12.66
C ILE A 175 2.40 0.10 12.13
N ILE A 176 2.16 -1.09 11.56
CA ILE A 176 0.83 -1.50 11.09
C ILE A 176 -0.16 -1.56 12.27
N LYS A 177 0.26 -2.10 13.42
CA LYS A 177 -0.60 -2.15 14.61
C LYS A 177 -0.97 -0.75 15.08
N GLU A 178 -0.01 0.15 15.17
CA GLU A 178 -0.25 1.55 15.53
C GLU A 178 -1.22 2.22 14.56
N ALA A 179 -1.03 2.02 13.25
CA ALA A 179 -1.88 2.60 12.23
C ALA A 179 -3.32 2.05 12.22
N ILE A 180 -3.52 0.79 12.62
CA ILE A 180 -4.85 0.17 12.79
C ILE A 180 -5.56 0.73 14.03
N LEU A 181 -4.82 1.01 15.10
CA LEU A 181 -5.37 1.55 16.36
C LEU A 181 -5.57 3.07 16.32
N HIS A 182 -4.97 3.76 15.36
CA HIS A 182 -5.09 5.20 15.20
C HIS A 182 -6.54 5.64 14.90
N PRO A 183 -7.13 6.58 15.66
CA PRO A 183 -8.51 7.02 15.48
C PRO A 183 -8.64 8.05 14.32
N GLY A 184 -8.25 7.66 13.11
CA GLY A 184 -8.24 8.54 11.96
C GLY A 184 -7.66 7.87 10.71
N PHE A 185 -7.45 8.66 9.67
CA PHE A 185 -6.82 8.13 8.47
C PHE A 185 -5.31 7.97 8.71
N ALA A 186 -4.79 6.77 8.49
CA ALA A 186 -3.40 6.43 8.73
C ALA A 186 -2.70 5.96 7.45
N LEU A 187 -1.68 6.69 7.01
CA LEU A 187 -0.82 6.27 5.90
C LEU A 187 0.41 5.52 6.42
N ILE A 188 0.71 4.38 5.78
CA ILE A 188 2.02 3.73 5.84
C ILE A 188 2.56 3.63 4.41
N ASP A 189 3.64 4.35 4.13
CA ASP A 189 4.41 4.24 2.88
C ASP A 189 5.51 3.19 3.07
N VAL A 190 5.35 2.01 2.50
CA VAL A 190 6.29 0.89 2.68
C VAL A 190 7.22 0.82 1.49
N ASP A 191 8.48 1.17 1.72
CA ASP A 191 9.58 0.91 0.79
C ASP A 191 9.73 -0.60 0.59
N GLN A 192 9.57 -1.05 -0.65
CA GLN A 192 9.47 -2.48 -0.96
C GLN A 192 10.27 -2.88 -2.21
N ASP A 193 10.85 -4.07 -2.13
CA ASP A 193 11.66 -4.63 -3.22
C ASP A 193 10.83 -5.20 -4.37
N CYS A 194 11.11 -4.72 -5.57
CA CYS A 194 10.65 -5.34 -6.80
C CYS A 194 11.84 -5.98 -7.54
N PRO A 195 12.12 -7.27 -7.34
CA PRO A 195 13.30 -7.94 -7.93
C PRO A 195 13.29 -7.97 -9.46
N SER A 196 12.11 -7.86 -10.08
CA SER A 196 11.98 -7.89 -11.54
C SER A 196 12.32 -6.56 -12.21
N PHE A 197 12.00 -5.42 -11.57
CA PHE A 197 12.03 -4.12 -12.24
C PHE A 197 12.76 -3.01 -11.46
N ARG A 198 12.81 -3.03 -10.12
CA ARG A 198 13.47 -1.99 -9.31
C ARG A 198 14.94 -2.31 -9.09
N ARG A 199 15.76 -2.10 -10.13
CA ARG A 199 17.20 -2.46 -10.13
C ARG A 199 18.10 -1.48 -9.37
N TRP A 200 17.64 -0.25 -9.14
CA TRP A 200 18.43 0.81 -8.51
C TRP A 200 18.43 0.76 -6.99
N ALA A 201 17.47 0.07 -6.37
CA ALA A 201 17.44 -0.12 -4.92
C ALA A 201 18.62 -0.97 -4.39
N GLN A 202 19.35 -1.65 -5.26
CA GLN A 202 20.56 -2.41 -4.91
C GLN A 202 21.83 -1.57 -4.91
N ALA A 203 21.79 -0.33 -5.43
CA ALA A 203 22.96 0.55 -5.54
C ALA A 203 23.15 1.47 -4.33
N GLU A 204 22.20 1.50 -3.39
CA GLU A 204 22.25 2.29 -2.15
C GLU A 204 22.66 1.46 -0.91
N GLN A 205 23.24 0.27 -1.12
CA GLN A 205 23.87 -0.56 -0.09
C GLN A 205 25.39 -0.57 -0.24
#